data_AF-C1AB50-F1
#
_entry.id   AF-C1AB50-F1
#
_cell.length_a   1.000
_cell.length_b   1.000
_cell.length_c   1.000
_cell.angle_alpha   90.00
_cell.angle_beta   90.00
_cell.angle_gamma   90.00
#
_symmetry.space_group_name_H-M   'P 1'
#
loop_
_entity.id
_entity.type
_entity.pdbx_description
1 polymer ?
#
loop_
_entity_poly.entity_id
_entity_poly.type
_entity_poly.pdbx_seq_one_letter_code
_entity_poly.pdbx_strand_id
1 'polypeptide(L)'
;MRRAPGIRRLMWLPACFALLACAGASSVPAQTPASASRLPGISGDTLDPNWVPVGFGTLRQDDIALKTSPSSGLQVRAIPVDERFIRLLSPDSYRALRELVNGNEPKLQAIRERNRLPHYSVWYVSFFAIEQGETRFSPQEFIIANTGRDFRPLDMVPLTPGFGEYRLRQREVQSALLVFDGQLDLNQPVSAKMESVPTATDWASVLQRVERERAAVRSRAGAKKRF
;
A
#
# COMPACT_ATOMS: atom_id res chain seq x y z
N MET A 1 55.00 -28.12 -22.30
CA MET A 1 56.00 -28.81 -23.17
C MET A 1 55.47 -30.19 -23.53
N ARG A 2 55.69 -30.64 -24.79
CA ARG A 2 55.39 -31.95 -25.43
C ARG A 2 53.92 -32.16 -25.87
N ARG A 3 53.57 -31.96 -27.16
CA ARG A 3 53.72 -32.82 -28.37
C ARG A 3 52.85 -34.09 -28.36
N ALA A 4 51.73 -34.04 -29.11
CA ALA A 4 51.11 -34.95 -30.14
C ALA A 4 51.41 -36.48 -30.15
N PRO A 5 50.86 -37.36 -31.04
CA PRO A 5 49.85 -37.24 -32.13
C PRO A 5 48.88 -38.46 -32.29
N GLY A 6 48.08 -38.53 -33.37
CA GLY A 6 47.61 -39.80 -33.99
C GLY A 6 46.13 -39.81 -34.42
N ILE A 7 45.73 -39.24 -35.56
CA ILE A 7 45.68 -39.84 -36.91
C ILE A 7 44.75 -41.06 -37.01
N ARG A 8 43.62 -40.92 -37.72
CA ARG A 8 43.38 -41.62 -39.00
C ARG A 8 42.23 -41.02 -39.80
N ARG A 9 42.62 -40.44 -40.93
CA ARG A 9 41.81 -40.19 -42.13
C ARG A 9 41.33 -41.52 -42.70
N LEU A 10 40.15 -41.56 -43.32
CA LEU A 10 40.03 -41.97 -44.73
C LEU A 10 38.63 -41.70 -45.30
N MET A 11 38.62 -40.96 -46.42
CA MET A 11 37.85 -41.14 -47.67
C MET A 11 36.34 -41.49 -47.56
N TRP A 12 35.42 -40.90 -48.32
CA TRP A 12 35.50 -40.53 -49.74
C TRP A 12 34.25 -39.68 -50.08
N LEU A 13 34.43 -38.58 -50.82
CA LEU A 13 33.42 -37.99 -51.72
C LEU A 13 33.22 -38.96 -52.90
N PRO A 14 32.08 -39.00 -53.63
CA PRO A 14 31.49 -37.78 -54.20
C PRO A 14 29.95 -37.76 -54.44
N ALA A 15 29.49 -36.51 -54.57
CA ALA A 15 28.59 -35.99 -55.60
C ALA A 15 27.20 -36.62 -55.88
N CYS A 16 26.25 -35.67 -55.98
CA CYS A 16 25.44 -35.38 -57.18
C CYS A 16 23.94 -35.66 -57.10
N PHE A 17 23.19 -34.66 -57.58
CA PHE A 17 21.77 -34.66 -57.97
C PHE A 17 20.73 -34.81 -56.85
N ALA A 18 19.56 -34.19 -56.87
CA ALA A 18 18.98 -33.04 -57.57
C ALA A 18 17.58 -32.84 -56.92
N LEU A 19 17.11 -31.59 -56.89
CA LEU A 19 15.72 -31.14 -56.98
C LEU A 19 14.59 -32.10 -56.52
N LEU A 20 13.80 -31.68 -55.52
CA LEU A 20 12.37 -31.38 -55.69
C LEU A 20 11.67 -31.07 -54.35
N ALA A 21 10.91 -29.98 -54.40
CA ALA A 21 9.85 -29.52 -53.51
C ALA A 21 9.16 -30.55 -52.60
N CYS A 22 8.89 -30.15 -51.36
CA CYS A 22 7.53 -30.09 -50.83
C CYS A 22 7.44 -29.09 -49.68
N ALA A 23 6.51 -28.16 -49.84
CA ALA A 23 6.14 -27.14 -48.89
C ALA A 23 5.55 -27.77 -47.62
N GLY A 24 6.03 -27.30 -46.47
CA GLY A 24 5.49 -27.61 -45.15
C GLY A 24 5.67 -26.41 -44.23
N ALA A 25 5.17 -25.25 -44.66
CA ALA A 25 5.12 -24.06 -43.82
C ALA A 25 4.01 -24.25 -42.78
N SER A 26 4.36 -24.86 -41.65
CA SER A 26 3.54 -24.78 -40.44
C SER A 26 3.60 -23.33 -39.95
N SER A 27 2.60 -22.52 -40.35
CA SER A 27 2.39 -21.20 -39.78
C SER A 27 2.10 -21.36 -38.29
N VAL A 28 3.10 -21.13 -37.45
CA VAL A 28 2.87 -20.84 -36.03
C VAL A 28 2.01 -19.57 -36.01
N PRO A 29 0.77 -19.60 -35.50
CA PRO A 29 0.03 -18.37 -35.32
C PRO A 29 0.85 -17.53 -34.35
N ALA A 30 1.33 -16.39 -34.83
CA ALA A 30 1.88 -15.35 -33.98
C ALA A 30 0.79 -15.02 -32.96
N GLN A 31 0.96 -15.50 -31.72
CA GLN A 31 0.21 -14.99 -30.60
C GLN A 31 0.66 -13.55 -30.44
N THR A 32 -0.09 -12.64 -31.07
CA THR A 32 -0.14 -11.26 -30.64
C THR A 32 -0.36 -11.30 -29.14
N PRO A 33 0.53 -10.73 -28.32
CA PRO A 33 0.23 -10.59 -26.91
C PRO A 33 -1.09 -9.84 -26.87
N ALA A 34 -2.13 -10.51 -26.35
CA ALA A 34 -3.39 -9.87 -26.07
C ALA A 34 -3.02 -8.66 -25.23
N SER A 35 -3.13 -7.48 -25.84
CA SER A 35 -3.12 -6.24 -25.10
C SER A 35 -4.26 -6.40 -24.14
N ALA A 36 -3.93 -6.69 -22.88
CA ALA A 36 -4.89 -6.73 -21.81
C ALA A 36 -5.57 -5.37 -21.85
N SER A 37 -6.78 -5.35 -22.43
CA SER A 37 -7.63 -4.18 -22.50
C SER A 37 -7.90 -3.78 -21.06
N ARG A 38 -7.05 -2.91 -20.51
CA ARG A 38 -7.29 -2.28 -19.22
C ARG A 38 -8.61 -1.55 -19.40
N LEU A 39 -9.65 -2.04 -18.74
CA LEU A 39 -10.91 -1.32 -18.61
C LEU A 39 -10.58 0.12 -18.21
N PRO A 40 -11.07 1.15 -18.94
CA PRO A 40 -10.62 2.54 -18.78
C PRO A 40 -10.85 3.20 -17.41
N GLY A 41 -11.36 2.47 -16.40
CA GLY A 41 -11.72 3.00 -15.08
C GLY A 41 -10.92 2.45 -13.90
N ILE A 42 -10.03 1.46 -14.07
CA ILE A 42 -9.29 0.85 -12.93
C ILE A 42 -7.99 1.64 -12.63
N SER A 43 -7.36 2.23 -13.64
CA SER A 43 -6.09 2.94 -13.46
C SER A 43 -6.22 4.41 -13.02
N GLY A 44 -7.34 5.07 -13.30
CA GLY A 44 -7.53 6.48 -12.95
C GLY A 44 -7.82 6.70 -11.46
N ASP A 45 -8.79 5.96 -10.90
CA ASP A 45 -9.21 6.05 -9.49
C ASP A 45 -8.07 5.77 -8.48
N THR A 46 -7.09 4.98 -8.92
CA THR A 46 -5.90 4.62 -8.13
C THR A 46 -4.90 5.77 -7.99
N LEU A 47 -4.92 6.69 -8.95
CA LEU A 47 -3.99 7.81 -9.04
C LEU A 47 -4.67 9.15 -8.72
N ASP A 48 -5.94 9.31 -9.08
CA ASP A 48 -6.74 10.51 -8.86
C ASP A 48 -7.94 10.22 -7.92
N PRO A 49 -7.89 10.70 -6.66
CA PRO A 49 -8.98 10.50 -5.70
C PRO A 49 -10.28 11.21 -6.11
N ASN A 50 -10.24 12.20 -7.01
CA ASN A 50 -11.43 12.94 -7.42
C ASN A 50 -12.38 12.10 -8.27
N TRP A 51 -11.91 10.97 -8.82
CA TRP A 51 -12.73 10.07 -9.62
C TRP A 51 -13.61 9.16 -8.75
N VAL A 52 -13.28 9.05 -7.46
CA VAL A 52 -14.09 8.34 -6.46
C VAL A 52 -15.03 9.34 -5.76
N PRO A 53 -16.34 9.29 -6.02
CA PRO A 53 -17.29 10.19 -5.37
C PRO A 53 -17.42 9.87 -3.88
N VAL A 54 -17.45 10.92 -3.06
CA VAL A 54 -17.60 10.80 -1.60
C VAL A 54 -19.00 10.37 -1.21
N GLY A 55 -19.13 9.68 -0.07
CA GLY A 55 -20.43 9.36 0.54
C GLY A 55 -21.14 8.12 -0.03
N PHE A 56 -20.48 7.36 -0.90
CA PHE A 56 -21.01 6.08 -1.44
C PHE A 56 -20.24 4.85 -0.93
N GLY A 57 -19.14 5.06 -0.19
CA GLY A 57 -18.33 4.01 0.38
C GLY A 57 -19.03 3.27 1.51
N THR A 58 -18.58 2.05 1.76
CA THR A 58 -19.12 1.16 2.80
C THR A 58 -18.03 0.51 3.66
N LEU A 59 -16.75 0.74 3.35
CA LEU A 59 -15.66 0.20 4.15
C LEU A 59 -15.63 0.80 5.56
N ARG A 60 -15.17 0.01 6.51
CA ARG A 60 -14.87 0.44 7.87
C ARG A 60 -13.41 0.86 7.96
N GLN A 61 -13.08 1.70 8.93
CA GLN A 61 -11.68 2.08 9.17
C GLN A 61 -10.77 0.85 9.37
N ASP A 62 -11.28 -0.15 10.08
CA ASP A 62 -10.59 -1.42 10.33
C ASP A 62 -10.32 -2.24 9.05
N ASP A 63 -11.04 -1.97 7.95
CA ASP A 63 -10.83 -2.65 6.66
C ASP A 63 -9.59 -2.14 5.93
N ILE A 64 -9.07 -0.97 6.31
CA ILE A 64 -7.88 -0.32 5.74
C ILE A 64 -6.80 -0.06 6.80
N ALA A 65 -6.94 -0.67 7.99
CA ALA A 65 -6.04 -0.43 9.10
C ALA A 65 -4.89 -1.45 9.14
N LEU A 66 -3.67 -0.95 9.32
CA LEU A 66 -2.54 -1.74 9.76
C LEU A 66 -2.64 -1.98 11.26
N LYS A 67 -2.56 -3.25 11.67
CA LYS A 67 -2.65 -3.67 13.06
C LYS A 67 -1.39 -4.43 13.45
N THR A 68 -0.73 -4.00 14.51
CA THR A 68 0.40 -4.71 15.13
C THR A 68 0.16 -4.80 16.63
N SER A 69 0.57 -5.92 17.22
CA SER A 69 0.43 -6.19 18.64
C SER A 69 1.74 -6.76 19.17
N PRO A 70 2.69 -5.91 19.58
CA PRO A 70 3.91 -6.36 20.22
C PRO A 70 3.65 -7.17 21.49
N SER A 71 4.67 -7.91 21.95
CA SER A 71 4.60 -8.72 23.17
C SER A 71 4.50 -7.90 24.46
N SER A 72 4.60 -6.57 24.38
CA SER A 72 4.49 -5.63 25.50
C SER A 72 3.05 -5.37 25.96
N GLY A 73 2.06 -6.13 25.46
CA GLY A 73 0.64 -5.90 25.77
C GLY A 73 0.04 -4.68 25.06
N LEU A 74 0.76 -4.13 24.08
CA LEU A 74 0.37 -2.97 23.28
C LEU A 74 -0.37 -3.42 22.00
N GLN A 75 -1.47 -2.77 21.67
CA GLN A 75 -2.06 -2.82 20.32
C GLN A 75 -1.88 -1.49 19.65
N VAL A 76 -1.38 -1.52 18.42
CA VAL A 76 -1.22 -0.35 17.57
C VAL A 76 -2.07 -0.54 16.34
N ARG A 77 -2.93 0.44 16.08
CA ARG A 77 -3.75 0.52 14.88
C ARG A 77 -3.42 1.79 14.14
N ALA A 78 -3.08 1.66 12.87
CA ALA A 78 -2.73 2.77 12.00
C ALA A 78 -3.60 2.78 10.74
N ILE A 79 -4.20 3.92 10.43
CA ILE A 79 -5.10 4.11 9.28
C ILE A 79 -4.51 5.21 8.41
N PRO A 80 -4.30 4.98 7.10
CA PRO A 80 -3.83 6.04 6.21
C PRO A 80 -4.95 7.06 6.01
N VAL A 81 -4.62 8.34 6.15
CA VAL A 81 -5.58 9.43 5.90
C VAL A 81 -5.37 10.00 4.50
N ASP A 82 -5.41 9.10 3.51
CA ASP A 82 -5.28 9.40 2.09
C ASP A 82 -6.67 9.39 1.42
N GLU A 83 -6.99 10.43 0.65
CA GLU A 83 -8.27 10.58 -0.06
C GLU A 83 -8.61 9.39 -0.96
N ARG A 84 -7.61 8.71 -1.52
CA ARG A 84 -7.80 7.53 -2.37
C ARG A 84 -8.34 6.32 -1.61
N PHE A 85 -8.27 6.34 -0.28
CA PHE A 85 -8.73 5.28 0.62
C PHE A 85 -9.90 5.74 1.49
N ILE A 86 -9.82 6.91 2.13
CA ILE A 86 -10.84 7.34 3.08
C ILE A 86 -12.20 7.63 2.41
N ARG A 87 -12.23 7.97 1.11
CA ARG A 87 -13.49 8.16 0.35
C ARG A 87 -14.30 6.88 0.17
N LEU A 88 -13.64 5.73 0.29
CA LEU A 88 -14.25 4.40 0.18
C LEU A 88 -14.83 3.93 1.52
N LEU A 89 -14.55 4.66 2.60
CA LEU A 89 -15.16 4.41 3.89
C LEU A 89 -16.64 4.77 3.87
N SER A 90 -17.37 4.27 4.87
CA SER A 90 -18.72 4.73 5.16
C SER A 90 -18.76 6.26 5.29
N PRO A 91 -19.88 6.92 4.95
CA PRO A 91 -19.96 8.38 4.98
C PRO A 91 -19.60 8.99 6.33
N ASP A 92 -19.96 8.31 7.41
CA ASP A 92 -19.65 8.70 8.79
C ASP A 92 -18.14 8.58 9.10
N SER A 93 -17.54 7.42 8.78
CA SER A 93 -16.10 7.20 8.98
C SER A 93 -15.24 8.15 8.15
N TYR A 94 -15.66 8.47 6.92
CA TYR A 94 -15.02 9.49 6.09
C TYR A 94 -15.09 10.88 6.74
N ARG A 95 -16.29 11.32 7.16
CA ARG A 95 -16.46 12.63 7.82
C ARG A 95 -15.60 12.75 9.07
N ALA A 96 -15.63 11.75 9.94
CA ALA A 96 -14.86 11.74 11.18
C ALA A 96 -13.34 11.91 10.93
N LEU A 97 -12.76 11.18 9.97
CA LEU A 97 -11.34 11.31 9.65
C LEU A 97 -11.00 12.64 8.95
N ARG A 98 -11.87 13.13 8.08
CA ARG A 98 -11.68 14.43 7.42
C ARG A 98 -11.75 15.58 8.40
N GLU A 99 -12.72 15.58 9.30
CA GLU A 99 -12.86 16.60 10.34
C GLU A 99 -11.66 16.58 11.29
N LEU A 100 -11.16 15.40 11.65
CA LEU A 100 -9.97 15.24 12.47
C LEU A 100 -8.73 15.88 11.84
N VAL A 101 -8.49 15.64 10.54
CA VAL A 101 -7.36 16.25 9.81
C VAL A 101 -7.58 17.74 9.63
N ASN A 102 -8.77 18.17 9.19
CA ASN A 102 -9.08 19.58 8.98
C ASN A 102 -8.91 20.39 10.28
N GLY A 103 -9.31 19.85 11.43
CA GLY A 103 -9.15 20.48 12.74
C GLY A 103 -7.68 20.61 13.19
N ASN A 104 -6.78 19.82 12.60
CA ASN A 104 -5.34 19.85 12.88
C ASN A 104 -4.51 20.41 11.71
N GLU A 105 -5.16 20.91 10.65
CA GLU A 105 -4.50 21.43 9.45
C GLU A 105 -3.42 22.49 9.76
N PRO A 106 -3.65 23.48 10.66
CA PRO A 106 -2.60 24.46 10.99
C PRO A 106 -1.32 23.82 11.57
N LYS A 107 -1.47 22.78 12.39
CA LYS A 107 -0.33 22.06 12.98
C LYS A 107 0.39 21.22 11.94
N LEU A 108 -0.35 20.55 11.04
CA LEU A 108 0.21 19.79 9.94
C LEU A 108 0.96 20.69 8.94
N GLN A 109 0.40 21.87 8.63
CA GLN A 109 1.06 22.88 7.79
C GLN A 109 2.38 23.36 8.42
N ALA A 110 2.38 23.64 9.72
CA ALA A 110 3.61 24.03 10.43
C ALA A 110 4.68 22.92 10.41
N ILE A 111 4.29 21.64 10.51
CA ILE A 111 5.19 20.50 10.34
C ILE A 111 5.76 20.45 8.92
N ARG A 112 4.90 20.62 7.90
CA ARG A 112 5.31 20.63 6.48
C ARG A 112 6.35 21.73 6.21
N GLU A 113 6.09 22.94 6.69
CA GLU A 113 6.97 24.10 6.49
C GLU A 113 8.31 23.92 7.21
N ARG A 114 8.28 23.53 8.49
CA ARG A 114 9.49 23.30 9.29
C ARG A 114 10.40 22.24 8.66
N ASN A 115 9.81 21.16 8.17
CA ASN A 115 10.54 20.04 7.58
C ASN A 115 10.77 20.18 6.07
N ARG A 116 10.31 21.29 5.45
CA ARG A 116 10.40 21.57 4.00
C ARG A 116 9.90 20.41 3.14
N LEU A 117 8.77 19.83 3.52
CA LEU A 117 8.22 18.65 2.85
C LEU A 117 7.45 19.08 1.60
N PRO A 118 7.87 18.67 0.38
CA PRO A 118 7.09 18.95 -0.83
C PRO A 118 5.75 18.22 -0.81
N HIS A 119 5.77 16.99 -0.30
CA HIS A 119 4.61 16.15 -0.06
C HIS A 119 4.83 15.41 1.26
N TYR A 120 3.74 15.11 1.96
CA TYR A 120 3.75 14.33 3.19
C TYR A 120 2.56 13.38 3.19
N SER A 121 2.68 12.28 3.93
CA SER A 121 1.58 11.36 4.17
C SER A 121 1.22 11.36 5.65
N VAL A 122 -0.08 11.29 5.93
CA VAL A 122 -0.62 11.35 7.30
C VAL A 122 -1.26 10.03 7.65
N TRP A 123 -0.93 9.52 8.82
CA TRP A 123 -1.53 8.31 9.38
C TRP A 123 -2.15 8.63 10.72
N TYR A 124 -3.42 8.25 10.90
CA TYR A 124 -4.03 8.25 12.22
C TYR A 124 -3.60 6.97 12.95
N VAL A 125 -2.88 7.13 14.05
CA VAL A 125 -2.33 6.00 14.82
C VAL A 125 -2.87 6.04 16.24
N SER A 126 -3.45 4.93 16.68
CA SER A 126 -3.94 4.73 18.03
C SER A 126 -3.18 3.59 18.71
N PHE A 127 -2.75 3.85 19.94
CA PHE A 127 -2.04 2.95 20.82
C PHE A 127 -2.98 2.57 21.97
N PHE A 128 -3.12 1.27 22.24
CA PHE A 128 -4.02 0.75 23.25
C PHE A 128 -3.32 -0.29 24.12
N ALA A 129 -3.36 -0.12 25.43
CA ALA A 129 -2.79 -1.08 26.38
C ALA A 129 -3.84 -2.13 26.78
N ILE A 130 -3.58 -3.40 26.47
CA ILE A 130 -4.44 -4.53 26.84
C ILE A 130 -4.13 -5.01 28.27
N GLU A 131 -2.84 -5.07 28.61
CA GLU A 131 -2.36 -5.74 29.82
C GLU A 131 -2.52 -4.89 31.10
N GLN A 132 -2.41 -5.54 32.25
CA GLN A 132 -2.41 -4.88 33.55
C GLN A 132 -1.05 -4.23 33.78
N GLY A 133 -1.05 -2.91 33.97
CA GLY A 133 0.17 -2.15 34.29
C GLY A 133 0.32 -0.90 33.43
N GLU A 134 1.43 -0.21 33.63
CA GLU A 134 1.80 0.96 32.83
C GLU A 134 2.60 0.47 31.61
N THR A 135 2.00 0.56 30.42
CA THR A 135 2.62 0.13 29.16
C THR A 135 3.33 1.32 28.53
N ARG A 136 4.62 1.20 28.25
CA ARG A 136 5.36 2.23 27.52
C ARG A 136 5.11 2.08 26.03
N PHE A 137 5.05 3.19 25.31
CA PHE A 137 5.00 3.17 23.86
C PHE A 137 5.81 4.32 23.29
N SER A 138 6.40 4.12 22.12
CA SER A 138 7.13 5.16 21.40
C SER A 138 6.53 5.33 20.01
N PRO A 139 5.90 6.47 19.71
CA PRO A 139 5.38 6.74 18.37
C PRO A 139 6.46 6.67 17.28
N GLN A 140 7.70 7.03 17.63
CA GLN A 140 8.86 7.04 16.72
C GLN A 140 9.35 5.64 16.34
N GLU A 141 8.94 4.61 17.09
CA GLU A 141 9.22 3.21 16.77
C GLU A 141 8.19 2.60 15.83
N PHE A 142 7.10 3.31 15.52
CA PHE A 142 6.17 2.89 14.49
C PHE A 142 6.77 3.13 13.10
N ILE A 143 7.26 2.07 12.47
CA ILE A 143 7.93 2.13 11.17
C ILE A 143 7.00 1.53 10.13
N ILE A 144 6.80 2.24 9.02
CA ILE A 144 6.09 1.72 7.85
C ILE A 144 7.12 1.23 6.85
N ALA A 145 6.98 0.00 6.36
CA ALA A 145 7.80 -0.54 5.29
C ALA A 145 6.99 -0.56 3.98
N ASN A 146 7.58 -0.05 2.91
CA ASN A 146 6.97 -0.04 1.57
C ASN A 146 8.07 -0.24 0.52
N THR A 147 7.89 -1.26 -0.34
CA THR A 147 8.81 -1.57 -1.45
C THR A 147 10.29 -1.64 -1.02
N GLY A 148 10.58 -2.27 0.11
CA GLY A 148 11.95 -2.45 0.62
C GLY A 148 12.57 -1.22 1.29
N ARG A 149 11.78 -0.15 1.52
CA ARG A 149 12.20 1.03 2.28
C ARG A 149 11.43 1.13 3.58
N ASP A 150 12.14 1.48 4.64
CA ASP A 150 11.58 1.79 5.95
C ASP A 150 11.36 3.29 6.09
N PHE A 151 10.16 3.68 6.50
CA PHE A 151 9.72 5.04 6.72
C PHE A 151 9.45 5.23 8.21
N ARG A 152 10.15 6.21 8.79
CA ARG A 152 9.95 6.64 10.18
C ARG A 152 9.06 7.88 10.20
N PRO A 153 8.30 8.11 11.28
CA PRO A 153 7.57 9.36 11.44
C PRO A 153 8.58 10.51 11.49
N LEU A 154 8.36 11.52 10.68
CA LEU A 154 9.14 12.76 10.72
C LEU A 154 8.71 13.62 11.91
N ASP A 155 7.40 13.61 12.18
CA ASP A 155 6.79 14.41 13.23
C ASP A 155 5.42 13.83 13.60
N MET A 156 4.78 14.42 14.60
CA MET A 156 3.45 13.99 15.05
C MET A 156 2.60 15.14 15.60
N VAL A 157 1.29 14.97 15.49
CA VAL A 157 0.29 15.81 16.16
C VAL A 157 -0.45 14.95 17.19
N PRO A 158 -0.16 15.09 18.49
CA PRO A 158 -0.93 14.45 19.54
C PRO A 158 -2.40 14.84 19.49
N LEU A 159 -3.29 13.85 19.60
CA LEU A 159 -4.74 14.05 19.61
C LEU A 159 -5.34 13.88 21.01
N THR A 160 -4.77 13.01 21.82
CA THR A 160 -5.18 12.78 23.22
C THR A 160 -4.29 13.55 24.20
N PRO A 161 -4.83 14.07 25.31
CA PRO A 161 -4.02 14.54 26.43
C PRO A 161 -3.11 13.41 26.95
N GLY A 162 -1.94 13.75 27.48
CA GLY A 162 -1.00 12.76 28.04
C GLY A 162 -0.18 11.97 27.02
N PHE A 163 -0.41 12.15 25.70
CA PHE A 163 0.34 11.44 24.65
C PHE A 163 1.87 11.60 24.75
N GLY A 164 2.33 12.77 25.22
CA GLY A 164 3.76 13.06 25.40
C GLY A 164 4.39 12.38 26.62
N GLU A 165 3.62 11.71 27.46
CA GLU A 165 4.14 10.95 28.59
C GLU A 165 4.73 9.60 28.15
N TYR A 166 4.41 9.16 26.92
CA TYR A 166 4.88 7.90 26.33
C TYR A 166 4.53 6.66 27.17
N ARG A 167 3.43 6.76 27.90
CA ARG A 167 2.91 5.74 28.81
C ARG A 167 1.40 5.66 28.71
N LEU A 168 0.91 4.43 28.77
CA LEU A 168 -0.51 4.08 28.76
C LEU A 168 -0.85 3.38 30.06
N ARG A 169 -1.94 3.81 30.69
CA ARG A 169 -2.58 3.04 31.76
C ARG A 169 -3.35 1.88 31.15
N GLN A 170 -3.74 0.94 32.01
CA GLN A 170 -4.55 -0.19 31.61
C GLN A 170 -5.85 0.27 30.91
N ARG A 171 -6.13 -0.32 29.73
CA ARG A 171 -7.30 -0.01 28.90
C ARG A 171 -7.37 1.46 28.44
N GLU A 172 -6.26 2.17 28.51
CA GLU A 172 -6.15 3.52 27.97
C GLU A 172 -5.85 3.46 26.46
N VAL A 173 -6.44 4.39 25.72
CA VAL A 173 -6.13 4.65 24.32
C VAL A 173 -5.50 6.03 24.22
N GLN A 174 -4.34 6.11 23.58
CA GLN A 174 -3.78 7.39 23.16
C GLN A 174 -3.59 7.39 21.64
N SER A 175 -3.80 8.54 21.01
CA SER A 175 -3.72 8.66 19.55
C SER A 175 -3.05 9.93 19.09
N ALA A 176 -2.49 9.85 17.88
CA ALA A 176 -1.85 10.95 17.20
C ALA A 176 -2.02 10.83 15.68
N LEU A 177 -1.84 11.96 14.99
CA LEU A 177 -1.54 11.95 13.56
C LEU A 177 -0.02 11.87 13.40
N LEU A 178 0.47 10.78 12.83
CA LEU A 178 1.89 10.65 12.47
C LEU A 178 2.10 11.16 11.05
N VAL A 179 3.14 11.96 10.87
CA VAL A 179 3.51 12.54 9.58
C VAL A 179 4.74 11.81 9.05
N PHE A 180 4.62 11.26 7.86
CA PHE A 180 5.70 10.60 7.13
C PHE A 180 6.05 11.42 5.89
N ASP A 181 7.17 11.08 5.26
CA ASP A 181 7.46 11.62 3.94
C ASP A 181 6.36 11.21 2.92
N GLY A 182 6.26 11.97 1.83
CA GLY A 182 5.27 11.73 0.78
C GLY A 182 5.63 10.63 -0.21
N GLN A 183 6.64 9.79 0.06
CA GLN A 183 7.10 8.74 -0.86
C GLN A 183 6.47 7.37 -0.58
N LEU A 184 5.61 7.26 0.45
CA LEU A 184 4.82 6.07 0.72
C LEU A 184 3.78 5.85 -0.40
N ASP A 185 3.96 4.79 -1.20
CA ASP A 185 2.97 4.38 -2.18
C ASP A 185 2.06 3.29 -1.59
N LEU A 186 0.87 3.73 -1.18
CA LEU A 186 -0.16 2.85 -0.61
C LEU A 186 -0.72 1.84 -1.61
N ASN A 187 -0.49 2.01 -2.91
CA ASN A 187 -0.91 1.05 -3.94
C ASN A 187 0.07 -0.12 -4.11
N GLN A 188 1.20 -0.08 -3.44
CA GLN A 188 2.16 -1.17 -3.34
C GLN A 188 1.97 -1.92 -2.01
N PRO A 189 2.55 -3.11 -1.84
CA PRO A 189 2.58 -3.78 -0.55
C PRO A 189 3.20 -2.87 0.53
N VAL A 190 2.42 -2.62 1.57
CA VAL A 190 2.82 -1.88 2.77
C VAL A 190 2.75 -2.84 3.95
N SER A 191 3.70 -2.74 4.86
CA SER A 191 3.56 -3.30 6.21
C SER A 191 3.96 -2.24 7.22
N ALA A 192 3.62 -2.45 8.48
CA ALA A 192 4.24 -1.65 9.54
C ALA A 192 4.86 -2.57 10.58
N LYS A 193 5.68 -2.02 11.46
CA LYS A 193 6.25 -2.70 12.61
C LYS A 193 6.31 -1.76 13.80
N MET A 194 6.20 -2.37 14.98
CA MET A 194 6.39 -1.72 16.28
C MET A 194 7.23 -2.68 17.12
N GLU A 195 8.26 -2.19 17.81
CA GLU A 195 9.15 -3.05 18.62
C GLU A 195 9.69 -4.27 17.83
N SER A 196 9.99 -4.10 16.53
CA SER A 196 10.36 -5.17 15.58
C SER A 196 9.28 -6.21 15.28
N VAL A 197 8.07 -6.07 15.82
CA VAL A 197 6.91 -6.93 15.54
C VAL A 197 6.14 -6.39 14.33
N PRO A 198 6.09 -7.12 13.21
CA PRO A 198 5.39 -6.69 12.01
C PRO A 198 3.87 -6.73 12.19
N THR A 199 3.16 -6.01 11.33
CA THR A 199 1.70 -6.01 11.30
C THR A 199 1.14 -7.38 10.93
N ALA A 200 0.05 -7.76 11.58
CA ALA A 200 -0.74 -8.93 11.21
C ALA A 200 -1.63 -8.67 9.98
N THR A 201 -1.90 -7.41 9.65
CA THR A 201 -2.67 -7.03 8.45
C THR A 201 -1.89 -7.38 7.19
N ASP A 202 -2.49 -8.17 6.29
CA ASP A 202 -2.03 -8.34 4.92
C ASP A 202 -2.56 -7.21 4.01
N TRP A 203 -1.65 -6.33 3.59
CA TRP A 203 -2.00 -5.19 2.76
C TRP A 203 -2.42 -5.57 1.34
N ALA A 204 -1.95 -6.69 0.79
CA ALA A 204 -2.38 -7.14 -0.53
C ALA A 204 -3.89 -7.46 -0.53
N SER A 205 -4.38 -8.10 0.53
CA SER A 205 -5.81 -8.33 0.75
C SER A 205 -6.60 -7.03 0.94
N VAL A 206 -6.01 -6.02 1.61
CA VAL A 206 -6.62 -4.68 1.74
C VAL A 206 -6.78 -4.03 0.36
N LEU A 207 -5.74 -4.07 -0.47
CA LEU A 207 -5.78 -3.50 -1.83
C LEU A 207 -6.86 -4.14 -2.71
N GLN A 208 -7.01 -5.47 -2.66
CA GLN A 208 -8.08 -6.15 -3.37
C GLN A 208 -9.47 -5.71 -2.90
N ARG A 209 -9.64 -5.50 -1.58
CA ARG A 209 -10.91 -5.01 -1.01
C ARG A 209 -11.21 -3.58 -1.44
N VAL A 210 -10.20 -2.71 -1.40
CA VAL A 210 -10.27 -1.31 -1.84
C VAL A 210 -10.68 -1.22 -3.31
N GLU A 211 -10.09 -2.03 -4.18
CA GLU A 211 -10.43 -1.99 -5.61
C GLU A 211 -11.85 -2.49 -5.90
N ARG A 212 -12.31 -3.54 -5.20
CA ARG A 212 -13.71 -3.98 -5.28
C ARG A 212 -14.66 -2.88 -4.83
N GLU A 213 -14.34 -2.17 -3.74
CA GLU A 213 -15.18 -1.07 -3.26
C GLU A 213 -15.21 0.10 -4.24
N ARG A 214 -14.09 0.45 -4.89
CA ARG A 214 -14.08 1.50 -5.93
C ARG A 214 -15.07 1.21 -7.05
N ALA A 215 -15.07 -0.02 -7.56
CA ALA A 215 -16.03 -0.44 -8.58
C ALA A 215 -17.48 -0.35 -8.07
N ALA A 216 -17.74 -0.77 -6.83
CA ALA A 216 -19.06 -0.70 -6.22
C ALA A 216 -19.53 0.76 -6.02
N VAL A 217 -18.66 1.64 -5.55
CA VAL A 217 -18.90 3.08 -5.38
C VAL A 217 -19.27 3.72 -6.71
N ARG A 218 -18.52 3.44 -7.78
CA ARG A 218 -18.83 3.93 -9.13
C ARG A 218 -20.22 3.49 -9.59
N SER A 219 -20.56 2.22 -9.37
CA SER A 219 -21.89 1.68 -9.70
C SER A 219 -23.01 2.40 -8.93
N ARG A 220 -22.86 2.56 -7.61
CA ARG A 220 -23.85 3.26 -6.76
C ARG A 220 -24.02 4.73 -7.14
N ALA A 221 -22.92 5.43 -7.38
CA ALA A 221 -22.95 6.83 -7.78
C ALA A 221 -23.57 7.03 -9.17
N GLY A 222 -23.24 6.14 -10.12
CA GLY A 222 -23.86 6.11 -11.44
C GLY A 222 -25.37 5.84 -11.38
N ALA A 223 -25.80 4.94 -10.49
CA ALA A 223 -27.23 4.68 -10.27
C ALA A 223 -27.96 5.90 -9.71
N LYS A 224 -27.40 6.60 -8.71
CA LYS A 224 -28.02 7.80 -8.12
C LYS A 224 -28.15 8.95 -9.11
N LYS A 225 -27.21 9.12 -10.05
CA LYS A 225 -27.24 10.20 -11.06
C LYS A 225 -28.32 10.01 -12.13
N ARG A 226 -28.87 8.79 -12.28
CA ARG A 226 -29.92 8.48 -13.26
C ARG A 226 -31.34 8.75 -12.76
N PHE A 227 -31.48 9.13 -11.50
CA PHE A 227 -32.73 9.56 -10.86
C PHE A 227 -32.63 11.04 -10.49
#